data_AF-A0A174UL10-F1
#
_entry.id   AF-A0A174UL10-F1
#
_cell.length_a   1.000
_cell.length_b   1.000
_cell.length_c   1.000
_cell.angle_alpha   90.00
_cell.angle_beta   90.00
_cell.angle_gamma   90.00
#
_symmetry.space_group_name_H-M   'P 1'
#
loop_
_entity.id
_entity.type
_entity.pdbx_description
1 polymer ?
#
loop_
_entity_poly.entity_id
_entity_poly.type
_entity_poly.pdbx_seq_one_letter_code
_entity_poly.pdbx_strand_id
1 'polypeptide(L)'
;MYFLDHGDAYYRGLILSSFSAYSGGYIAQDRAVNIFPFMGATGDNYTGCEVTGFSLAGNNLITVGKSVPHGFAVNGQTGYENLNKNIFMIITDKNSIASRFIWLTQYSPSGAEITLTEPKLIPVGNNQYAVLFSEETSNQSVLHYLLMDMSGNVILSKLYKNVTIQTDSQPILWGRNIVWVSGNYDNGNYDSSRTYLYEIPVVTTPLNGIALNQTNLTIDEGNTQKLTPSFTPSNSDDVKDVVWTSSNPGIASVSEDGTIQGNGYGQAVITASAGDFQAQCQVTVKVSENNTPLTKPVLKLSQKSADQIHLTWKKVPGAKGYQIYCKTDSQSSYKRIKTLKTGAVSFDAAVVPDVTYSFKVRAYGTNASGKNKYSKFSAVKSRKAAVPAPSKVSCKMSNGGIEVSWKKVAGASGYVIYRNGSAAKTVKSSVSTWKDTKAYDSQTGMYWVYNYYVKAFKTVNGKRIYSKPTKTINLYS
;
A
#
# COMPACT_ATOMS: atom_id res chain seq x y z
N MET A 1 9.39 -6.87 -36.41
CA MET A 1 10.81 -6.53 -36.71
C MET A 1 10.86 -5.91 -38.09
N TYR A 2 11.70 -4.91 -38.33
CA TYR A 2 11.87 -4.30 -39.66
C TYR A 2 13.29 -4.54 -40.16
N PHE A 3 13.42 -4.88 -41.44
CA PHE A 3 14.70 -5.05 -42.12
C PHE A 3 14.74 -4.17 -43.33
N LEU A 4 15.90 -3.59 -43.56
CA LEU A 4 16.21 -2.82 -44.74
C LEU A 4 17.32 -3.55 -45.48
N ASP A 5 17.11 -3.83 -46.76
CA ASP A 5 18.03 -4.58 -47.60
C ASP A 5 18.23 -3.89 -48.95
N HIS A 6 19.40 -4.09 -49.55
CA HIS A 6 19.66 -3.76 -50.95
C HIS A 6 19.17 -4.95 -51.78
N GLY A 7 18.01 -4.79 -52.45
CA GLY A 7 17.42 -5.87 -53.25
C GLY A 7 18.41 -6.40 -54.30
N ASP A 8 18.61 -7.71 -54.31
CA ASP A 8 19.60 -8.45 -55.09
C ASP A 8 19.14 -8.78 -56.53
N ALA A 9 17.83 -8.95 -56.76
CA ALA A 9 17.31 -9.33 -58.08
C ALA A 9 15.96 -8.69 -58.46
N TYR A 10 14.94 -8.75 -57.58
CA TYR A 10 13.62 -8.15 -57.79
C TYR A 10 12.85 -7.98 -56.46
N TYR A 11 12.41 -6.79 -56.07
CA TYR A 11 12.62 -5.49 -56.73
C TYR A 11 14.06 -4.98 -56.54
N ARG A 12 14.63 -4.35 -57.57
CA ARG A 12 15.90 -3.60 -57.42
C ARG A 12 15.61 -2.28 -56.71
N GLY A 13 16.19 -2.11 -55.54
CA GLY A 13 15.97 -0.94 -54.71
C GLY A 13 16.30 -1.19 -53.25
N LEU A 14 16.04 -0.19 -52.43
CA LEU A 14 16.00 -0.34 -50.99
C LEU A 14 14.67 -0.99 -50.61
N ILE A 15 14.75 -2.23 -50.11
CA ILE A 15 13.58 -3.02 -49.73
C ILE A 15 13.41 -2.95 -48.23
N LEU A 16 12.30 -2.34 -47.80
CA LEU A 16 11.90 -2.35 -46.40
C LEU A 16 10.88 -3.47 -46.18
N SER A 17 11.24 -4.40 -45.31
CA SER A 17 10.42 -5.55 -44.95
C SER A 17 10.02 -5.50 -43.48
N SER A 18 8.77 -5.87 -43.18
CA SER A 18 8.30 -6.09 -41.81
C SER A 18 8.00 -7.57 -41.58
N PHE A 19 8.34 -8.06 -40.39
CA PHE A 19 8.13 -9.45 -40.00
C PHE A 19 7.46 -9.54 -38.63
N SER A 20 6.49 -10.45 -38.52
CA SER A 20 5.83 -10.83 -37.27
C SER A 20 6.61 -11.97 -36.58
N ALA A 21 6.34 -12.20 -35.30
CA ALA A 21 7.16 -13.06 -34.45
C ALA A 21 7.33 -14.50 -34.99
N TYR A 22 8.47 -15.09 -34.66
CA TYR A 22 8.90 -16.44 -35.04
C TYR A 22 7.92 -17.50 -34.54
N SER A 23 7.31 -18.24 -35.47
CA SER A 23 6.43 -19.37 -35.16
C SER A 23 6.81 -20.55 -36.06
N GLY A 24 7.25 -21.65 -35.47
CA GLY A 24 7.44 -22.92 -36.19
C GLY A 24 8.67 -23.02 -37.10
N GLY A 25 9.73 -22.25 -36.84
CA GLY A 25 10.97 -22.35 -37.62
C GLY A 25 11.13 -21.32 -38.74
N TYR A 26 10.07 -20.58 -39.06
CA TYR A 26 10.02 -19.64 -40.18
C TYR A 26 9.72 -18.22 -39.71
N ILE A 27 10.37 -17.24 -40.34
CA ILE A 27 10.06 -15.82 -40.17
C ILE A 27 9.05 -15.45 -41.26
N ALA A 28 7.81 -15.13 -40.87
CA ALA A 28 6.80 -14.68 -41.83
C ALA A 28 7.03 -13.21 -42.18
N GLN A 29 7.33 -12.92 -43.45
CA GLN A 29 7.34 -11.54 -43.96
C GLN A 29 5.89 -11.07 -44.07
N ASP A 30 5.53 -10.05 -43.30
CA ASP A 30 4.18 -9.48 -43.32
C ASP A 30 4.00 -8.56 -44.52
N ARG A 31 5.00 -7.72 -44.79
CA ARG A 31 4.98 -6.69 -45.85
C ARG A 31 6.39 -6.43 -46.37
N ALA A 32 6.49 -6.12 -47.65
CA ALA A 32 7.70 -5.65 -48.30
C ALA A 32 7.35 -4.47 -49.21
N VAL A 33 8.14 -3.39 -49.15
CA VAL A 33 7.99 -2.24 -50.04
C VAL A 33 9.35 -1.85 -50.59
N ASN A 34 9.38 -1.44 -51.86
CA ASN A 34 10.53 -0.77 -52.43
C ASN A 34 10.43 0.73 -52.08
N ILE A 35 11.24 1.19 -51.12
CA ILE A 35 11.22 2.59 -50.67
C ILE A 35 12.11 3.49 -51.53
N PHE A 36 12.99 2.90 -52.33
CA PHE A 36 13.88 3.62 -53.23
C PHE A 36 14.31 2.72 -54.39
N PRO A 37 13.67 2.84 -55.57
CA PRO A 37 13.94 1.96 -56.69
C PRO A 37 15.29 2.26 -57.33
N PHE A 38 16.06 1.20 -57.64
CA PHE A 38 17.24 1.32 -58.48
C PHE A 38 16.86 1.01 -59.93
N MET A 39 17.38 1.81 -60.85
CA MET A 39 17.24 1.56 -62.29
C MET A 39 18.34 0.60 -62.77
N GLY A 40 18.01 -0.26 -63.72
CA GLY A 40 18.92 -1.28 -64.27
C GLY A 40 18.20 -2.61 -64.51
N ALA A 41 18.93 -3.60 -65.04
CA ALA A 41 18.41 -4.95 -65.27
C ALA A 41 18.68 -5.86 -64.05
N THR A 42 17.93 -6.95 -63.91
CA THR A 42 18.25 -7.97 -62.91
C THR A 42 19.67 -8.51 -63.15
N GLY A 43 20.51 -8.48 -62.12
CA GLY A 43 21.91 -8.94 -62.18
C GLY A 43 22.97 -7.85 -62.34
N ASP A 44 22.62 -6.57 -62.44
CA ASP A 44 23.67 -5.54 -62.38
C ASP A 44 24.22 -5.36 -60.96
N ASN A 45 25.54 -5.25 -60.84
CA ASN A 45 26.26 -5.24 -59.56
C ASN A 45 26.27 -3.88 -58.82
N TYR A 46 25.65 -2.84 -59.37
CA TYR A 46 25.65 -1.49 -58.79
C TYR A 46 24.41 -1.26 -57.91
N THR A 47 24.61 -0.84 -56.66
CA THR A 47 23.53 -0.67 -55.67
C THR A 47 22.92 0.74 -55.63
N GLY A 48 23.38 1.68 -56.47
CA GLY A 48 22.87 3.05 -56.60
C GLY A 48 22.97 3.97 -55.37
N CYS A 49 23.19 3.40 -54.18
CA CYS A 49 23.41 4.09 -52.92
C CYS A 49 24.17 3.21 -51.92
N GLU A 50 24.67 3.87 -50.87
CA GLU A 50 25.16 3.32 -49.62
C GLU A 50 24.16 3.71 -48.51
N VAL A 51 23.58 2.75 -47.80
CA VAL A 51 22.74 3.01 -46.63
C VAL A 51 23.59 2.86 -45.37
N THR A 52 23.60 3.90 -44.54
CA THR A 52 24.52 4.02 -43.40
C THR A 52 23.81 4.32 -42.09
N GLY A 53 22.49 4.54 -42.12
CA GLY A 53 21.67 4.66 -40.92
C GLY A 53 20.23 4.22 -41.15
N PHE A 54 19.71 3.47 -40.18
CA PHE A 54 18.31 3.04 -40.15
C PHE A 54 17.82 3.04 -38.69
N SER A 55 16.80 3.83 -38.37
CA SER A 55 16.27 3.92 -37.01
C SER A 55 14.77 4.23 -36.98
N LEU A 56 14.12 3.93 -35.86
CA LEU A 56 12.75 4.31 -35.58
C LEU A 56 12.68 5.67 -34.86
N ALA A 57 11.80 6.55 -35.30
CA ALA A 57 11.43 7.80 -34.63
C ALA A 57 9.89 7.92 -34.56
N GLY A 58 9.32 7.64 -33.39
CA GLY A 58 7.87 7.56 -33.20
C GLY A 58 7.22 6.47 -34.07
N ASN A 59 6.47 6.89 -35.09
CA ASN A 59 5.85 5.98 -36.07
C ASN A 59 6.63 5.88 -37.39
N ASN A 60 7.74 6.60 -37.54
CA ASN A 60 8.48 6.65 -38.79
C ASN A 60 9.79 5.87 -38.71
N LEU A 61 10.07 5.09 -39.74
CA LEU A 61 11.35 4.46 -40.01
C LEU A 61 12.16 5.45 -40.85
N ILE A 62 13.31 5.84 -40.32
CA ILE A 62 14.22 6.83 -40.89
C ILE A 62 15.41 6.09 -41.48
N THR A 63 15.58 6.19 -42.79
CA THR A 63 16.72 5.69 -43.53
C THR A 63 17.56 6.88 -43.98
N VAL A 64 18.87 6.85 -43.75
CA VAL A 64 19.81 7.81 -44.33
C VAL A 64 20.88 7.08 -45.12
N GLY A 65 21.35 7.73 -46.16
CA GLY A 65 22.40 7.16 -47.00
C GLY A 65 23.03 8.20 -47.89
N LYS A 66 23.99 7.72 -48.67
CA LYS A 66 24.75 8.48 -49.64
C LYS A 66 24.51 7.89 -51.02
N SER A 67 24.29 8.73 -52.02
CA SER A 67 24.15 8.27 -53.39
C SER A 67 25.47 7.71 -53.92
N VAL A 68 25.39 6.67 -54.74
CA VAL A 68 26.51 6.12 -55.49
C VAL A 68 26.19 6.35 -56.96
N PRO A 69 27.00 7.10 -57.72
CA PRO A 69 26.72 7.40 -59.13
C PRO A 69 26.45 6.13 -59.95
N HIS A 70 25.41 6.16 -60.80
CA HIS A 70 25.05 5.09 -61.73
C HIS A 70 24.31 5.67 -62.95
N GLY A 71 24.35 5.02 -64.12
CA GLY A 71 23.90 5.60 -65.40
C GLY A 71 22.40 5.88 -65.61
N PHE A 72 21.57 5.98 -64.56
CA PHE A 72 20.10 6.06 -64.69
C PHE A 72 19.44 6.97 -63.62
N ALA A 73 18.32 7.63 -63.94
CA ALA A 73 17.64 8.57 -63.03
C ALA A 73 16.70 7.88 -62.01
N VAL A 74 16.69 8.34 -60.75
CA VAL A 74 15.76 7.86 -59.70
C VAL A 74 14.81 9.01 -59.30
N ASN A 75 13.49 8.77 -59.32
CA ASN A 75 12.45 9.75 -58.94
C ASN A 75 12.52 11.12 -59.66
N GLY A 76 12.89 11.14 -60.94
CA GLY A 76 12.86 12.35 -61.77
C GLY A 76 14.01 13.34 -61.52
N GLN A 77 15.01 12.99 -60.71
CA GLN A 77 16.23 13.76 -60.57
C GLN A 77 17.44 12.87 -60.90
N THR A 78 18.18 13.31 -61.90
CA THR A 78 19.21 12.55 -62.58
C THR A 78 20.46 12.39 -61.72
N GLY A 79 20.92 11.15 -61.55
CA GLY A 79 22.20 10.77 -60.99
C GLY A 79 23.23 10.39 -62.06
N TYR A 80 23.44 11.20 -63.11
CA TYR A 80 24.37 10.84 -64.18
C TYR A 80 25.85 10.93 -63.80
N GLU A 81 26.57 9.87 -64.17
CA GLU A 81 27.98 9.60 -64.54
C GLU A 81 29.12 10.57 -64.17
N ASN A 82 28.85 11.85 -63.89
CA ASN A 82 29.81 12.89 -63.51
C ASN A 82 29.38 13.67 -62.23
N LEU A 83 28.42 13.16 -61.46
CA LEU A 83 27.91 13.81 -60.24
C LEU A 83 28.74 13.53 -59.00
N ASN A 84 28.96 14.58 -58.21
CA ASN A 84 29.37 14.46 -56.81
C ASN A 84 28.32 13.67 -56.00
N LYS A 85 28.78 12.87 -55.04
CA LYS A 85 27.92 12.09 -54.13
C LYS A 85 27.00 13.04 -53.34
N ASN A 86 25.80 12.58 -52.97
CA ASN A 86 24.83 13.37 -52.20
C ASN A 86 24.24 12.58 -51.04
N ILE A 87 23.90 13.26 -49.96
CA ILE A 87 23.23 12.67 -48.80
C ILE A 87 21.72 12.72 -49.00
N PHE A 88 21.05 11.61 -48.72
CA PHE A 88 19.60 11.51 -48.74
C PHE A 88 19.04 10.96 -47.44
N MET A 89 17.73 11.14 -47.31
CA MET A 89 16.90 10.58 -46.27
C MET A 89 15.61 10.02 -46.86
N ILE A 90 15.12 8.93 -46.29
CA ILE A 90 13.80 8.37 -46.56
C ILE A 90 13.06 8.22 -45.25
N ILE A 91 11.82 8.68 -45.22
CA ILE A 91 10.92 8.56 -44.07
C ILE A 91 9.77 7.66 -44.47
N THR A 92 9.61 6.54 -43.77
CA THR A 92 8.55 5.57 -44.03
C THR A 92 7.68 5.39 -42.80
N ASP A 93 6.37 5.65 -42.90
CA ASP A 93 5.46 5.36 -41.79
C ASP A 93 5.35 3.84 -41.59
N LYS A 94 5.60 3.37 -40.37
CA LYS A 94 5.74 1.94 -40.05
C LYS A 94 4.44 1.15 -40.21
N ASN A 95 3.29 1.82 -40.19
CA ASN A 95 1.96 1.21 -40.19
C ASN A 95 1.35 1.16 -41.60
N SER A 96 1.47 2.24 -42.36
CA SER A 96 0.96 2.38 -43.73
C SER A 96 1.99 2.00 -44.78
N ILE A 97 3.28 2.03 -44.41
CA ILE A 97 4.43 1.77 -45.30
C ILE A 97 4.60 2.87 -46.38
N ALA A 98 3.84 3.97 -46.28
CA ALA A 98 4.01 5.13 -47.14
C ALA A 98 5.38 5.78 -46.91
N SER A 99 6.11 6.06 -47.99
CA SER A 99 7.50 6.54 -47.94
C SER A 99 7.67 7.88 -48.64
N ARG A 100 8.54 8.74 -48.09
CA ARG A 100 8.92 10.03 -48.67
C ARG A 100 10.43 10.16 -48.74
N PHE A 101 10.95 10.48 -49.92
CA PHE A 101 12.37 10.71 -50.18
C PHE A 101 12.73 12.20 -50.05
N ILE A 102 13.90 12.49 -49.49
CA ILE A 102 14.42 13.85 -49.24
C ILE A 102 15.91 13.89 -49.56
N TRP A 103 16.34 14.85 -50.38
CA TRP A 103 17.76 15.19 -50.53
C TRP A 103 18.20 16.10 -49.38
N LEU A 104 19.23 15.69 -48.64
CA LEU A 104 19.85 16.53 -47.60
C LEU A 104 20.97 17.41 -48.18
N THR A 105 21.57 16.98 -49.29
CA THR A 105 22.51 17.78 -50.10
C THR A 105 22.16 17.70 -51.58
N GLN A 106 22.56 18.71 -52.35
CA GLN A 106 22.38 18.76 -53.81
C GLN A 106 23.61 19.39 -54.49
N TYR A 107 24.69 18.61 -54.64
CA TYR A 107 25.91 19.04 -55.33
C TYR A 107 25.78 18.87 -56.85
N SER A 108 26.20 19.91 -57.58
CA SER A 108 26.22 19.93 -59.05
C SER A 108 27.33 19.02 -59.62
N PRO A 109 27.12 18.37 -60.79
CA PRO A 109 28.15 17.59 -61.46
C PRO A 109 29.28 18.44 -62.03
N SER A 110 29.04 19.73 -62.24
CA SER A 110 30.04 20.68 -62.78
C SER A 110 30.86 21.39 -61.69
N GLY A 111 30.65 21.05 -60.41
CA GLY A 111 31.34 21.67 -59.28
C GLY A 111 32.73 21.11 -59.02
N ALA A 112 33.44 21.70 -58.06
CA ALA A 112 34.69 21.12 -57.53
C ALA A 112 34.44 19.71 -56.98
N GLU A 113 35.45 18.85 -57.04
CA GLU A 113 35.38 17.52 -56.44
C GLU A 113 35.21 17.65 -54.92
N ILE A 114 34.14 17.06 -54.40
CA ILE A 114 33.78 17.09 -52.98
C ILE A 114 33.70 15.64 -52.50
N THR A 115 34.44 15.32 -51.45
CA THR A 115 34.32 14.03 -50.77
C THR A 115 33.31 14.15 -49.64
N LEU A 116 32.31 13.28 -49.62
CA LEU A 116 31.36 13.17 -48.51
C LEU A 116 31.63 11.92 -47.69
N THR A 117 31.72 12.10 -46.37
CA THR A 117 31.72 10.97 -45.44
C THR A 117 30.34 10.30 -45.43
N GLU A 118 30.29 9.06 -44.95
CA GLU A 118 29.01 8.40 -44.71
C GLU A 118 28.16 9.16 -43.69
N PRO A 119 26.86 9.39 -43.96
CA PRO A 119 25.99 10.06 -43.01
C PRO A 119 25.69 9.14 -41.83
N LYS A 120 25.83 9.67 -40.63
CA LYS A 120 25.52 8.96 -39.38
C LYS A 120 24.18 9.46 -38.85
N LEU A 121 23.28 8.52 -38.56
CA LEU A 121 21.98 8.78 -37.94
C LEU A 121 22.05 8.50 -36.45
N ILE A 122 21.80 9.50 -35.62
CA ILE A 122 21.82 9.39 -34.17
C ILE A 122 20.42 9.74 -33.64
N PRO A 123 19.67 8.81 -33.04
CA PRO A 123 18.45 9.13 -32.29
C PRO A 123 18.81 9.98 -31.07
N VAL A 124 18.13 11.11 -30.87
CA VAL A 124 18.47 12.07 -29.78
C VAL A 124 17.36 12.27 -28.72
N GLY A 125 16.32 11.43 -28.74
CA GLY A 125 15.18 11.54 -27.83
C GLY A 125 14.02 12.36 -28.40
N ASN A 126 12.87 12.37 -27.74
CA ASN A 126 11.65 13.10 -28.15
C ASN A 126 11.23 12.94 -29.63
N ASN A 127 11.43 11.74 -30.18
CA ASN A 127 11.23 11.40 -31.60
C ASN A 127 12.02 12.29 -32.58
N GLN A 128 13.15 12.85 -32.14
CA GLN A 128 14.09 13.61 -32.97
C GLN A 128 15.32 12.76 -33.29
N TYR A 129 16.04 13.16 -34.33
CA TYR A 129 17.30 12.54 -34.72
C TYR A 129 18.26 13.57 -35.29
N ALA A 130 19.54 13.30 -35.13
CA ALA A 130 20.61 14.03 -35.75
C ALA A 130 21.17 13.26 -36.94
N VAL A 131 21.44 13.98 -38.03
CA VAL A 131 22.23 13.48 -39.16
C VAL A 131 23.55 14.24 -39.20
N LEU A 132 24.64 13.49 -39.11
CA LEU A 132 26.01 14.01 -39.17
C LEU A 132 26.70 13.49 -40.42
N PHE A 133 27.31 14.36 -41.21
CA PHE A 133 28.21 13.98 -42.31
C PHE A 133 29.22 15.10 -42.53
N SER A 134 30.39 14.79 -43.07
CA SER A 134 31.41 15.80 -43.37
C SER A 134 31.59 15.98 -44.86
N GLU A 135 31.76 17.23 -45.25
CA GLU A 135 32.24 17.66 -46.54
C GLU A 135 33.76 17.83 -46.46
N GLU A 136 34.50 17.13 -47.31
CA GLU A 136 35.95 17.18 -47.37
C GLU A 136 36.41 17.66 -48.76
N THR A 137 37.26 18.68 -48.72
CA THR A 137 37.97 19.24 -49.88
C THR A 137 39.47 19.20 -49.59
N SER A 138 40.29 19.51 -50.58
CA SER A 138 41.75 19.56 -50.40
C SER A 138 42.23 20.51 -49.29
N ASN A 139 41.43 21.50 -48.90
CA ASN A 139 41.82 22.57 -47.97
C ASN A 139 41.05 22.58 -46.65
N GLN A 140 39.93 21.85 -46.53
CA GLN A 140 39.07 21.91 -45.34
C GLN A 140 38.17 20.68 -45.23
N SER A 141 37.88 20.30 -43.98
CA SER A 141 36.77 19.42 -43.61
C SER A 141 35.69 20.24 -42.89
N VAL A 142 34.43 20.07 -43.26
CA VAL A 142 33.29 20.75 -42.64
C VAL A 142 32.27 19.70 -42.22
N LEU A 143 32.03 19.56 -40.93
CA LEU A 143 30.98 18.71 -40.40
C LEU A 143 29.62 19.43 -40.48
N HIS A 144 28.66 18.79 -41.14
CA HIS A 144 27.26 19.15 -41.12
C HIS A 144 26.57 18.45 -39.95
N TYR A 145 25.90 19.24 -39.11
CA TYR A 145 25.02 18.76 -38.04
C TYR A 145 23.59 19.22 -38.33
N LEU A 146 22.72 18.27 -38.63
CA LEU A 146 21.30 18.51 -38.86
C LEU A 146 20.50 17.83 -37.76
N LEU A 147 19.84 18.61 -36.91
CA LEU A 147 18.83 18.12 -35.97
C LEU A 147 17.46 18.20 -36.63
N MET A 148 16.71 17.11 -36.62
CA MET A 148 15.43 17.01 -37.31
C MET A 148 14.34 16.40 -36.44
N ASP A 149 13.09 16.77 -36.72
CA ASP A 149 11.91 16.17 -36.10
C ASP A 149 11.55 14.82 -36.73
N MET A 150 10.58 14.10 -36.14
CA MET A 150 10.11 12.82 -36.68
C MET A 150 9.56 12.89 -38.11
N SER A 151 9.22 14.08 -38.58
CA SER A 151 8.67 14.34 -39.91
C SER A 151 9.74 14.81 -40.89
N GLY A 152 11.04 14.82 -40.55
CA GLY A 152 12.12 15.22 -41.46
C GLY A 152 12.28 16.72 -41.65
N ASN A 153 11.62 17.54 -40.82
CA ASN A 153 11.85 18.97 -40.84
C ASN A 153 13.13 19.29 -40.06
N VAL A 154 13.97 20.16 -40.60
CA VAL A 154 15.20 20.61 -39.93
C VAL A 154 14.83 21.57 -38.79
N ILE A 155 15.14 21.17 -37.56
CA ILE A 155 15.01 21.98 -36.34
C ILE A 155 16.23 22.89 -36.20
N LEU A 156 17.42 22.34 -36.42
CA LEU A 156 18.68 23.08 -36.38
C LEU A 156 19.63 22.55 -37.45
N SER A 157 20.33 23.47 -38.12
CA SER A 157 21.46 23.17 -39.00
C SER A 157 22.68 23.96 -38.53
N LYS A 158 23.80 23.27 -38.29
CA LYS A 158 25.09 23.88 -37.98
C LYS A 158 26.21 23.28 -38.82
N LEU A 159 27.20 24.12 -39.13
CA LEU A 159 28.43 23.73 -39.80
C LEU A 159 29.60 23.93 -38.85
N TYR A 160 30.45 22.92 -38.69
CA TYR A 160 31.66 22.98 -37.89
C TYR A 160 32.88 22.85 -38.81
N LYS A 161 33.64 23.95 -38.94
CA LYS A 161 34.86 23.98 -39.76
C LYS A 161 35.99 23.22 -39.06
N ASN A 162 36.82 22.53 -39.85
CA ASN A 162 37.95 21.70 -39.40
C ASN A 162 37.53 20.59 -38.43
N VAL A 163 36.28 20.14 -38.52
CA VAL A 163 35.74 18.99 -37.79
C VAL A 163 35.33 17.97 -38.83
N THR A 164 35.69 16.71 -38.62
CA THR A 164 35.30 15.61 -39.50
C THR A 164 34.81 14.40 -38.71
N ILE A 165 34.00 13.59 -39.36
CA ILE A 165 33.57 12.28 -38.88
C ILE A 165 34.05 11.20 -39.85
N GLN A 166 35.03 10.41 -39.43
CA GLN A 166 35.54 9.35 -40.29
C GLN A 166 34.53 8.23 -40.47
N THR A 167 34.69 7.47 -41.55
CA THR A 167 33.76 6.42 -41.97
C THR A 167 33.57 5.33 -40.92
N ASP A 168 34.61 4.98 -40.16
CA ASP A 168 34.58 3.99 -39.10
C ASP A 168 34.07 4.52 -37.75
N SER A 169 33.88 5.84 -37.64
CA SER A 169 33.40 6.49 -36.42
C SER A 169 31.89 6.33 -36.30
N GLN A 170 31.41 5.87 -35.14
CA GLN A 170 29.99 5.77 -34.84
C GLN A 170 29.64 6.70 -33.66
N PRO A 171 29.03 7.87 -33.90
CA PRO A 171 28.62 8.77 -32.84
C PRO A 171 27.52 8.16 -31.99
N ILE A 172 27.57 8.46 -30.71
CA ILE A 172 26.56 8.07 -29.74
C ILE A 172 26.02 9.31 -29.03
N LEU A 173 24.78 9.20 -28.56
CA LEU A 173 24.24 10.16 -27.60
C LEU A 173 24.79 9.80 -26.20
N TRP A 174 25.49 10.73 -25.57
CA TRP A 174 25.96 10.59 -24.19
C TRP A 174 25.59 11.85 -23.39
N GLY A 175 24.76 11.66 -22.36
CA GLY A 175 24.14 12.79 -21.66
C GLY A 175 23.28 13.62 -22.61
N ARG A 176 23.62 14.91 -22.78
CA ARG A 176 22.95 15.84 -23.70
C ARG A 176 23.73 16.10 -24.99
N ASN A 177 24.80 15.34 -25.22
CA ASN A 177 25.74 15.61 -26.30
C ASN A 177 25.87 14.40 -27.22
N ILE A 178 26.07 14.67 -28.51
CA ILE A 178 26.53 13.68 -29.47
C ILE A 178 28.05 13.65 -29.37
N VAL A 179 28.58 12.46 -29.09
CA VAL A 179 30.01 12.25 -28.85
C VAL A 179 30.53 11.20 -29.81
N TRP A 180 31.69 11.47 -30.40
CA TRP A 180 32.41 10.50 -31.23
C TRP A 180 33.91 10.72 -31.14
N VAL A 181 34.65 9.65 -31.43
CA VAL A 181 36.09 9.71 -31.60
C VAL A 181 36.38 9.72 -33.09
N SER A 182 37.31 10.56 -33.54
CA SER A 182 37.78 10.59 -34.92
C SER A 182 39.28 10.84 -34.92
N GLY A 183 40.02 10.07 -35.73
CA GLY A 183 41.48 10.17 -35.84
C GLY A 183 41.94 9.86 -37.26
N ASN A 184 43.09 10.38 -37.70
CA ASN A 184 43.51 10.22 -39.09
C ASN A 184 44.03 8.79 -39.38
N TYR A 185 43.28 8.02 -40.16
CA TYR A 185 43.74 6.74 -40.73
C TYR A 185 44.51 6.96 -42.04
N ASP A 186 45.83 7.13 -41.94
CA ASP A 186 46.70 7.03 -43.11
C ASP A 186 47.08 5.56 -43.34
N ASN A 187 46.54 4.96 -44.40
CA ASN A 187 47.06 3.72 -45.01
C ASN A 187 47.33 2.54 -44.05
N GLY A 188 46.42 2.30 -43.10
CA GLY A 188 46.47 1.15 -42.19
C GLY A 188 47.30 1.33 -40.90
N ASN A 189 47.88 2.51 -40.66
CA ASN A 189 48.58 2.80 -39.40
C ASN A 189 47.78 3.79 -38.54
N TYR A 190 47.39 3.33 -37.34
CA TYR A 190 46.71 4.15 -36.34
C TYR A 190 47.68 5.14 -35.70
N ASP A 191 47.41 6.44 -35.83
CA ASP A 191 48.16 7.50 -35.16
C ASP A 191 47.40 8.06 -33.95
N SER A 192 47.76 7.54 -32.77
CA SER A 192 47.20 8.00 -31.49
C SER A 192 47.43 9.49 -31.19
N SER A 193 48.41 10.14 -31.83
CA SER A 193 48.69 11.57 -31.64
C SER A 193 47.74 12.49 -32.41
N ARG A 194 46.93 11.92 -33.33
CA ARG A 194 45.93 12.63 -34.14
C ARG A 194 44.50 12.13 -33.90
N THR A 195 44.22 11.59 -32.72
CA THR A 195 42.89 11.13 -32.30
C THR A 195 42.21 12.18 -31.42
N TYR A 196 40.97 12.54 -31.74
CA TYR A 196 40.19 13.57 -31.05
C TYR A 196 38.86 13.01 -30.57
N LEU A 197 38.46 13.37 -29.36
CA LEU A 197 37.09 13.21 -28.86
C LEU A 197 36.31 14.49 -29.19
N TYR A 198 35.29 14.36 -30.03
CA TYR A 198 34.40 15.44 -30.37
C TYR A 198 33.10 15.34 -29.58
N GLU A 199 32.54 16.49 -29.25
CA GLU A 199 31.30 16.62 -28.52
C GLU A 199 30.47 17.77 -29.11
N ILE A 200 29.23 17.49 -29.49
CA ILE A 200 28.26 18.50 -29.93
C ILE A 200 27.04 18.44 -29.02
N PRO A 201 26.63 19.55 -28.38
CA PRO A 201 25.40 19.59 -27.63
C PRO A 201 24.20 19.45 -28.56
N VAL A 202 23.31 18.52 -28.23
CA VAL A 202 21.98 18.45 -28.83
C VAL A 202 21.21 19.65 -28.30
N VAL A 203 20.46 20.33 -29.17
CA VAL A 203 19.54 21.37 -28.70
C VAL A 203 18.42 20.69 -27.91
N THR A 204 18.54 20.74 -26.58
CA THR A 204 17.55 20.18 -25.65
C THR A 204 16.90 21.28 -24.83
N THR A 205 15.65 21.08 -24.49
CA THR A 205 14.87 21.79 -23.49
C THR A 205 15.08 21.07 -22.14
N PRO A 206 15.98 21.54 -21.26
CA PRO A 206 16.25 20.86 -20.00
C PRO A 206 15.03 20.90 -19.07
N LEU A 207 14.88 19.88 -18.24
CA LEU A 207 13.94 19.90 -17.14
C LEU A 207 14.42 20.93 -16.11
N ASN A 208 13.52 21.80 -15.67
CA ASN A 208 13.77 22.85 -14.69
C ASN A 208 12.96 22.66 -13.40
N GLY A 209 12.03 21.70 -13.35
CA GLY A 209 11.26 21.43 -12.15
C GLY A 209 10.17 20.39 -12.32
N ILE A 210 9.76 19.84 -11.17
CA ILE A 210 8.59 18.99 -11.00
C ILE A 210 7.66 19.64 -9.98
N ALA A 211 6.35 19.51 -10.18
CA ALA A 211 5.32 19.91 -9.23
C ALA A 211 4.27 18.80 -9.09
N LEU A 212 3.52 18.81 -8.00
CA LEU A 212 2.40 17.88 -7.78
C LEU A 212 1.07 18.64 -7.89
N ASN A 213 0.03 17.94 -8.34
CA ASN A 213 -1.33 18.47 -8.34
C ASN A 213 -1.82 18.89 -6.95
N GLN A 214 -1.23 18.38 -5.88
CA GLN A 214 -1.54 18.71 -4.49
C GLN A 214 -0.28 18.69 -3.61
N THR A 215 -0.14 19.68 -2.73
CA THR A 215 0.92 19.73 -1.70
C THR A 215 0.44 19.27 -0.33
N ASN A 216 -0.88 19.18 -0.14
CA ASN A 216 -1.52 18.67 1.07
C ASN A 216 -2.67 17.75 0.67
N LEU A 217 -2.77 16.61 1.32
CA LEU A 217 -3.76 15.59 1.03
C LEU A 217 -4.34 15.04 2.33
N THR A 218 -5.66 14.88 2.40
CA THR A 218 -6.34 14.17 3.49
C THR A 218 -7.08 12.98 2.92
N ILE A 219 -6.79 11.78 3.42
CA ILE A 219 -7.47 10.54 3.02
C ILE A 219 -7.93 9.77 4.26
N ASP A 220 -8.98 8.99 4.13
CA ASP A 220 -9.38 8.04 5.16
C ASP A 220 -8.58 6.74 5.06
N GLU A 221 -8.29 6.12 6.19
CA GLU A 221 -7.60 4.82 6.28
C GLU A 221 -8.35 3.76 5.48
N GLY A 222 -7.62 3.04 4.63
CA GLY A 222 -8.16 2.08 3.68
C GLY A 222 -8.44 2.66 2.29
N ASN A 223 -8.58 3.98 2.15
CA ASN A 223 -8.83 4.61 0.85
C ASN A 223 -7.52 4.94 0.11
N THR A 224 -7.66 5.14 -1.20
CA THR A 224 -6.57 5.52 -2.10
C THR A 224 -6.82 6.87 -2.76
N GLN A 225 -5.74 7.55 -3.16
CA GLN A 225 -5.80 8.76 -3.96
C GLN A 225 -4.54 8.92 -4.81
N LYS A 226 -4.67 9.45 -6.03
CA LYS A 226 -3.55 9.60 -6.96
C LYS A 226 -2.95 11.00 -6.91
N LEU A 227 -1.63 11.08 -6.77
CA LEU A 227 -0.87 12.29 -7.03
C LEU A 227 -0.34 12.25 -8.47
N THR A 228 -0.48 13.38 -9.17
CA THR A 228 -0.05 13.50 -10.56
C THR A 228 1.05 14.56 -10.66
N PRO A 229 2.24 14.19 -11.15
CA PRO A 229 3.33 15.13 -11.35
C PRO A 229 3.12 15.96 -12.63
N SER A 230 3.60 17.20 -12.61
CA SER A 230 3.75 18.06 -13.78
C SER A 230 5.19 18.55 -13.89
N PHE A 231 5.66 18.76 -15.11
CA PHE A 231 7.05 19.10 -15.40
C PHE A 231 7.16 20.49 -15.98
N THR A 232 8.21 21.22 -15.62
CA THR A 232 8.50 22.56 -16.14
C THR A 232 9.85 22.56 -16.83
N PRO A 233 9.92 22.94 -18.13
CA PRO A 233 8.79 23.07 -19.04
C PRO A 233 8.17 21.69 -19.35
N SER A 234 6.89 21.65 -19.73
CA SER A 234 6.17 20.39 -19.96
C SER A 234 6.74 19.58 -21.12
N ASN A 235 7.31 20.27 -22.12
CA ASN A 235 7.98 19.71 -23.29
C ASN A 235 9.49 19.45 -23.10
N SER A 236 9.98 19.37 -21.85
CA SER A 236 11.38 19.00 -21.59
C SER A 236 11.79 17.69 -22.29
N ASP A 237 13.04 17.65 -22.77
CA ASP A 237 13.68 16.50 -23.43
C ASP A 237 14.36 15.53 -22.46
N ASP A 238 14.45 15.86 -21.16
CA ASP A 238 15.02 14.95 -20.16
C ASP A 238 14.04 13.81 -19.81
N VAL A 239 14.58 12.69 -19.31
CA VAL A 239 13.79 11.55 -18.84
C VAL A 239 12.85 11.96 -17.70
N LYS A 240 11.56 11.62 -17.83
CA LYS A 240 10.48 12.01 -16.89
C LYS A 240 10.03 10.87 -15.97
N ASP A 241 10.89 9.89 -15.76
CA ASP A 241 10.64 8.78 -14.84
C ASP A 241 10.62 9.33 -13.40
N VAL A 242 9.50 9.11 -12.71
CA VAL A 242 9.28 9.63 -11.35
C VAL A 242 9.51 8.53 -10.34
N VAL A 243 10.47 8.76 -9.44
CA VAL A 243 10.71 7.90 -8.29
C VAL A 243 9.91 8.42 -7.10
N TRP A 244 9.06 7.57 -6.54
CA TRP A 244 8.21 7.90 -5.41
C TRP A 244 8.74 7.32 -4.10
N THR A 245 8.70 8.11 -3.03
CA THR A 245 9.05 7.65 -1.68
C THR A 245 8.04 8.16 -0.65
N SER A 246 7.92 7.43 0.47
CA SER A 246 7.15 7.85 1.63
C SER A 246 8.04 7.93 2.86
N SER A 247 7.89 8.99 3.64
CA SER A 247 8.59 9.14 4.92
C SER A 247 8.11 8.13 5.98
N ASN A 248 6.90 7.58 5.84
CA ASN A 248 6.36 6.54 6.72
C ASN A 248 5.30 5.68 5.99
N PRO A 249 5.71 4.59 5.32
CA PRO A 249 4.81 3.69 4.62
C PRO A 249 3.73 3.05 5.50
N GLY A 250 3.95 2.93 6.83
CA GLY A 250 2.95 2.42 7.77
C GLY A 250 1.76 3.37 7.98
N ILE A 251 1.93 4.66 7.66
CA ILE A 251 0.85 5.67 7.68
C ILE A 251 0.28 5.85 6.28
N ALA A 252 1.14 6.15 5.30
CA ALA A 252 0.74 6.26 3.90
C ALA A 252 1.83 5.70 2.99
N SER A 253 1.50 4.75 2.12
CA SER A 253 2.41 4.23 1.09
C SER A 253 2.08 4.82 -0.28
N VAL A 254 3.03 4.76 -1.20
CA VAL A 254 2.88 5.23 -2.59
C VAL A 254 3.37 4.16 -3.55
N SER A 255 2.64 3.91 -4.63
CA SER A 255 3.03 3.03 -5.74
C SER A 255 3.86 3.77 -6.80
N GLU A 256 4.46 3.02 -7.72
CA GLU A 256 5.26 3.56 -8.84
C GLU A 256 4.48 4.56 -9.72
N ASP A 257 3.16 4.41 -9.82
CA ASP A 257 2.30 5.30 -10.61
C ASP A 257 1.79 6.53 -9.85
N GLY A 258 2.25 6.75 -8.62
CA GLY A 258 1.85 7.89 -7.77
C GLY A 258 0.55 7.69 -6.99
N THR A 259 0.02 6.45 -6.91
CA THR A 259 -1.17 6.15 -6.11
C THR A 259 -0.82 5.99 -4.64
N ILE A 260 -1.43 6.82 -3.79
CA ILE A 260 -1.28 6.81 -2.33
C ILE A 260 -2.31 5.88 -1.72
N GLN A 261 -1.90 5.06 -0.75
CA GLN A 261 -2.77 4.24 0.08
C GLN A 261 -2.67 4.70 1.54
N GLY A 262 -3.82 5.00 2.17
CA GLY A 262 -3.89 5.27 3.60
C GLY A 262 -3.83 3.96 4.40
N ASN A 263 -2.74 3.74 5.13
CA ASN A 263 -2.46 2.50 5.87
C ASN A 263 -2.69 2.62 7.38
N GLY A 264 -2.56 3.82 7.95
CA GLY A 264 -2.70 4.03 9.38
C GLY A 264 -2.81 5.50 9.74
N TYR A 265 -3.42 5.79 10.90
CA TYR A 265 -3.61 7.16 11.38
C TYR A 265 -2.29 7.93 11.55
N GLY A 266 -2.24 9.15 11.01
CA GLY A 266 -1.13 10.07 11.24
C GLY A 266 -0.79 10.91 10.02
N GLN A 267 0.47 11.32 9.93
CA GLN A 267 0.99 12.09 8.81
C GLN A 267 2.23 11.43 8.21
N ALA A 268 2.34 11.48 6.89
CA ALA A 268 3.51 11.08 6.12
C ALA A 268 3.76 12.09 4.99
N VAL A 269 5.00 12.24 4.58
CA VAL A 269 5.38 13.05 3.42
C VAL A 269 5.66 12.11 2.26
N ILE A 270 4.98 12.35 1.15
CA ILE A 270 5.24 11.66 -0.12
C ILE A 270 6.12 12.56 -0.97
N THR A 271 7.22 12.01 -1.48
CA THR A 271 8.18 12.74 -2.33
C THR A 271 8.21 12.10 -3.72
N ALA A 272 8.02 12.92 -4.75
CA ALA A 272 8.23 12.59 -6.15
C ALA A 272 9.55 13.19 -6.62
N SER A 273 10.43 12.38 -7.20
CA SER A 273 11.74 12.81 -7.71
C SER A 273 11.86 12.51 -9.21
N ALA A 274 12.33 13.49 -10.00
CA ALA A 274 12.65 13.34 -11.41
C ALA A 274 14.00 14.01 -11.69
N GLY A 275 15.04 13.21 -11.92
CA GLY A 275 16.42 13.69 -11.90
C GLY A 275 16.76 14.35 -10.57
N ASP A 276 17.30 15.56 -10.63
CA ASP A 276 17.68 16.35 -9.45
C ASP A 276 16.51 17.14 -8.83
N PHE A 277 15.33 17.09 -9.44
CA PHE A 277 14.16 17.84 -8.97
C PHE A 277 13.25 17.00 -8.09
N GLN A 278 12.70 17.62 -7.06
CA GLN A 278 11.76 16.98 -6.14
C GLN A 278 10.53 17.84 -5.89
N ALA A 279 9.38 17.18 -5.70
CA ALA A 279 8.16 17.78 -5.20
C ALA A 279 7.58 16.92 -4.08
N GLN A 280 6.93 17.56 -3.10
CA GLN A 280 6.44 16.90 -1.90
C GLN A 280 4.96 17.17 -1.66
N CYS A 281 4.29 16.18 -1.06
CA CYS A 281 2.92 16.29 -0.59
C CYS A 281 2.82 15.77 0.85
N GLN A 282 2.28 16.58 1.75
CA GLN A 282 1.96 16.16 3.12
C GLN A 282 0.61 15.43 3.13
N VAL A 283 0.64 14.13 3.44
CA VAL A 283 -0.55 13.29 3.53
C VAL A 283 -0.95 13.14 4.99
N THR A 284 -2.20 13.48 5.31
CA THR A 284 -2.84 13.21 6.60
C THR A 284 -3.84 12.09 6.43
N VAL A 285 -3.59 10.96 7.10
CA VAL A 285 -4.50 9.81 7.11
C VAL A 285 -5.39 9.90 8.33
N LYS A 286 -6.70 10.04 8.11
CA LYS A 286 -7.72 10.00 9.14
C LYS A 286 -8.25 8.59 9.28
N VAL A 287 -8.73 8.24 10.46
CA VAL A 287 -9.39 6.95 10.62
C VAL A 287 -10.84 7.08 10.18
N SER A 288 -11.28 6.18 9.31
CA SER A 288 -12.70 5.94 9.03
C SER A 288 -13.43 5.68 10.34
N GLU A 289 -14.21 6.64 10.85
CA GLU A 289 -14.91 6.49 12.13
C GLU A 289 -16.06 5.48 12.00
N ASN A 290 -15.74 4.18 12.13
CA ASN A 290 -16.73 3.16 12.44
C ASN A 290 -17.21 3.36 13.89
N ASN A 291 -18.06 4.36 14.07
CA ASN A 291 -18.64 4.80 15.34
C ASN A 291 -19.76 3.88 15.83
N THR A 292 -19.61 2.56 15.70
CA THR A 292 -20.61 1.63 16.25
C THR A 292 -20.70 1.85 17.77
N PRO A 293 -21.85 2.33 18.28
CA PRO A 293 -21.98 2.71 19.67
C PRO A 293 -21.96 1.48 20.56
N LEU A 294 -21.31 1.58 21.73
CA LEU A 294 -21.36 0.51 22.72
C LEU A 294 -22.79 0.36 23.26
N THR A 295 -23.33 -0.85 23.20
CA THR A 295 -24.64 -1.15 23.75
C THR A 295 -24.60 -1.13 25.29
N LYS A 296 -25.72 -0.74 25.93
CA LYS A 296 -25.81 -0.70 27.39
C LYS A 296 -25.80 -2.14 27.97
N PRO A 297 -25.06 -2.41 29.06
CA PRO A 297 -25.08 -3.72 29.71
C PRO A 297 -26.47 -4.07 30.28
N VAL A 298 -26.81 -5.36 30.26
CA VAL A 298 -28.03 -5.89 30.91
C VAL A 298 -27.64 -6.46 32.28
N LEU A 299 -27.81 -5.65 33.33
CA LEU A 299 -27.40 -5.98 34.70
C LEU A 299 -28.40 -6.92 35.41
N LYS A 300 -27.87 -7.96 36.06
CA LYS A 300 -28.59 -8.85 37.00
C LYS A 300 -27.88 -8.89 38.35
N LEU A 301 -28.65 -9.05 39.43
CA LEU A 301 -28.15 -9.12 40.81
C LEU A 301 -28.62 -10.40 41.51
N SER A 302 -27.71 -11.10 42.20
CA SER A 302 -28.03 -12.21 43.09
C SER A 302 -27.28 -12.10 44.42
N GLN A 303 -27.85 -12.61 45.51
CA GLN A 303 -27.12 -12.70 46.79
C GLN A 303 -26.11 -13.84 46.69
N LYS A 304 -24.83 -13.57 46.94
CA LYS A 304 -23.78 -14.60 46.91
C LYS A 304 -23.45 -15.13 48.31
N SER A 305 -23.27 -14.23 49.26
CA SER A 305 -22.91 -14.50 50.65
C SER A 305 -23.55 -13.45 51.56
N ALA A 306 -23.37 -13.56 52.88
CA ALA A 306 -23.85 -12.53 53.80
C ALA A 306 -23.18 -11.16 53.57
N ASP A 307 -22.00 -11.12 52.96
CA ASP A 307 -21.20 -9.92 52.73
C ASP A 307 -20.99 -9.59 51.25
N GLN A 308 -21.62 -10.31 50.31
CA GLN A 308 -21.48 -10.07 48.88
C GLN A 308 -22.78 -10.21 48.08
N ILE A 309 -22.98 -9.27 47.15
CA ILE A 309 -23.94 -9.37 46.04
C ILE A 309 -23.16 -9.61 44.76
N HIS A 310 -23.58 -10.62 43.99
CA HIS A 310 -23.02 -10.94 42.69
C HIS A 310 -23.76 -10.17 41.59
N LEU A 311 -22.99 -9.43 40.79
CA LEU A 311 -23.45 -8.70 39.62
C LEU A 311 -23.04 -9.48 38.36
N THR A 312 -23.94 -9.60 37.39
CA THR A 312 -23.63 -10.18 36.08
C THR A 312 -24.24 -9.37 34.93
N TRP A 313 -23.61 -9.43 33.76
CA TRP A 313 -24.11 -8.87 32.51
C TRP A 313 -23.61 -9.65 31.29
N LYS A 314 -24.26 -9.48 30.13
CA LYS A 314 -23.76 -10.05 28.87
C LYS A 314 -22.55 -9.25 28.35
N LYS A 315 -21.62 -9.94 27.67
CA LYS A 315 -20.48 -9.31 26.97
C LYS A 315 -21.01 -8.29 25.95
N VAL A 316 -20.42 -7.09 25.94
CA VAL A 316 -20.74 -6.00 25.01
C VAL A 316 -19.65 -6.00 23.93
N PRO A 317 -20.01 -6.22 22.65
CA PRO A 317 -19.04 -6.16 21.55
C PRO A 317 -18.30 -4.81 21.51
N GLY A 318 -16.98 -4.87 21.28
CA GLY A 318 -16.12 -3.67 21.23
C GLY A 318 -15.81 -3.01 22.58
N ALA A 319 -16.28 -3.55 23.71
CA ALA A 319 -15.92 -3.04 25.03
C ALA A 319 -14.52 -3.50 25.46
N LYS A 320 -13.70 -2.56 25.94
CA LYS A 320 -12.40 -2.81 26.62
C LYS A 320 -12.58 -3.05 28.13
N GLY A 321 -13.80 -2.94 28.64
CA GLY A 321 -14.10 -3.19 30.04
C GLY A 321 -15.41 -2.56 30.51
N TYR A 322 -15.61 -2.56 31.84
CA TYR A 322 -16.83 -2.09 32.49
C TYR A 322 -16.53 -1.22 33.70
N GLN A 323 -17.38 -0.23 33.94
CA GLN A 323 -17.36 0.59 35.15
C GLN A 323 -18.62 0.35 35.97
N ILE A 324 -18.42 0.05 37.25
CA ILE A 324 -19.49 -0.29 38.19
C ILE A 324 -19.68 0.87 39.14
N TYR A 325 -20.93 1.31 39.24
CA TYR A 325 -21.34 2.38 40.11
C TYR A 325 -22.35 1.85 41.12
N CYS A 326 -22.21 2.27 42.36
CA CYS A 326 -23.03 1.84 43.48
C CYS A 326 -23.44 3.04 44.33
N LYS A 327 -24.61 2.95 44.95
CA LYS A 327 -25.01 3.79 46.08
C LYS A 327 -25.86 2.99 47.06
N THR A 328 -25.89 3.41 48.30
CA THR A 328 -26.89 2.96 49.29
C THR A 328 -28.15 3.82 49.24
N ASP A 329 -29.22 3.37 49.87
CA ASP A 329 -30.45 4.14 50.12
C ASP A 329 -30.19 5.45 50.88
N SER A 330 -29.22 5.47 51.78
CA SER A 330 -28.76 6.68 52.49
C SER A 330 -27.96 7.68 51.63
N GLN A 331 -27.58 7.32 50.40
CA GLN A 331 -26.74 8.15 49.53
C GLN A 331 -27.53 8.73 48.35
N SER A 332 -27.35 10.03 48.10
CA SER A 332 -27.99 10.74 47.00
C SER A 332 -27.35 10.42 45.64
N SER A 333 -26.03 10.25 45.59
CA SER A 333 -25.25 10.08 44.36
C SER A 333 -24.57 8.71 44.25
N TYR A 334 -24.33 8.27 43.00
CA TYR A 334 -23.60 7.04 42.70
C TYR A 334 -22.09 7.27 42.74
N LYS A 335 -21.35 6.38 43.40
CA LYS A 335 -19.88 6.35 43.36
C LYS A 335 -19.39 5.20 42.48
N ARG A 336 -18.31 5.43 41.72
CA ARG A 336 -17.64 4.35 40.97
C ARG A 336 -16.86 3.48 41.95
N ILE A 337 -17.25 2.22 42.07
CA ILE A 337 -16.62 1.26 43.00
C ILE A 337 -15.59 0.36 42.31
N LYS A 338 -15.66 0.20 40.98
CA LYS A 338 -14.69 -0.61 40.23
C LYS A 338 -14.63 -0.25 38.74
N THR A 339 -13.44 -0.40 38.17
CA THR A 339 -13.22 -0.50 36.72
C THR A 339 -12.64 -1.89 36.43
N LEU A 340 -13.28 -2.63 35.54
CA LEU A 340 -12.89 -3.98 35.14
C LEU A 340 -12.32 -3.94 33.72
N LYS A 341 -11.25 -4.69 33.47
CA LYS A 341 -10.61 -4.82 32.15
C LYS A 341 -11.40 -5.77 31.23
N THR A 342 -10.94 -5.91 29.99
CA THR A 342 -11.53 -6.75 28.94
C THR A 342 -11.86 -8.16 29.44
N GLY A 343 -13.01 -8.68 29.03
CA GLY A 343 -13.45 -10.06 29.33
C GLY A 343 -14.27 -10.21 30.61
N ALA A 344 -14.23 -9.26 31.54
CA ALA A 344 -14.99 -9.35 32.78
C ALA A 344 -16.50 -9.16 32.55
N VAL A 345 -17.31 -10.16 32.91
CA VAL A 345 -18.79 -10.15 32.78
C VAL A 345 -19.52 -10.27 34.11
N SER A 346 -18.78 -10.25 35.21
CA SER A 346 -19.31 -10.35 36.57
C SER A 346 -18.45 -9.61 37.59
N PHE A 347 -19.04 -9.33 38.76
CA PHE A 347 -18.36 -8.71 39.90
C PHE A 347 -19.05 -9.03 41.21
N ASP A 348 -18.28 -9.35 42.25
CA ASP A 348 -18.78 -9.53 43.61
C ASP A 348 -18.61 -8.25 44.42
N ALA A 349 -19.70 -7.53 44.64
CA ALA A 349 -19.71 -6.31 45.42
C ALA A 349 -19.81 -6.64 46.91
N ALA A 350 -18.89 -6.11 47.71
CA ALA A 350 -18.96 -6.17 49.17
C ALA A 350 -20.16 -5.36 49.69
N VAL A 351 -20.91 -5.94 50.62
CA VAL A 351 -22.14 -5.36 51.18
C VAL A 351 -22.30 -5.65 52.66
N VAL A 352 -23.13 -4.85 53.31
CA VAL A 352 -23.59 -5.08 54.69
C VAL A 352 -25.06 -5.55 54.65
N PRO A 353 -25.44 -6.64 55.33
CA PRO A 353 -26.83 -7.07 55.43
C PRO A 353 -27.76 -5.97 55.93
N ASP A 354 -29.02 -6.03 55.52
CA ASP A 354 -30.09 -5.08 55.84
C ASP A 354 -29.94 -3.68 55.21
N VAL A 355 -28.88 -3.44 54.43
CA VAL A 355 -28.70 -2.21 53.63
C VAL A 355 -29.17 -2.45 52.19
N THR A 356 -29.88 -1.47 51.60
CA THR A 356 -30.27 -1.51 50.19
C THR A 356 -29.20 -0.89 49.31
N TYR A 357 -28.70 -1.66 48.33
CA TYR A 357 -27.72 -1.20 47.35
C TYR A 357 -28.35 -1.09 45.97
N SER A 358 -28.08 0.02 45.29
CA SER A 358 -28.45 0.26 43.89
C SER A 358 -27.20 0.27 43.02
N PHE A 359 -27.20 -0.54 41.96
CA PHE A 359 -26.08 -0.68 41.04
C PHE A 359 -26.46 -0.27 39.62
N LYS A 360 -25.49 0.32 38.91
CA LYS A 360 -25.53 0.51 37.45
C LYS A 360 -24.15 0.27 36.86
N VAL A 361 -24.11 -0.29 35.65
CA VAL A 361 -22.88 -0.66 34.95
C VAL A 361 -22.88 -0.01 33.57
N ARG A 362 -21.73 0.50 33.12
CA ARG A 362 -21.53 0.92 31.71
C ARG A 362 -20.31 0.23 31.12
N ALA A 363 -20.36 -0.06 29.83
CA ALA A 363 -19.20 -0.48 29.07
C ALA A 363 -18.34 0.72 28.69
N TYR A 364 -17.03 0.54 28.60
CA TYR A 364 -16.10 1.53 28.05
C TYR A 364 -15.18 0.89 27.00
N GLY A 365 -14.67 1.70 26.10
CA GLY A 365 -13.70 1.31 25.08
C GLY A 365 -13.03 2.54 24.50
N THR A 366 -12.38 2.37 23.36
CA THR A 366 -11.87 3.47 22.53
C THR A 366 -12.50 3.43 21.15
N ASN A 367 -12.64 4.58 20.49
CA ASN A 367 -12.84 4.61 19.05
C ASN A 367 -11.51 4.28 18.35
N ALA A 368 -11.53 4.23 17.03
CA ALA A 368 -10.35 3.86 16.25
C ALA A 368 -9.24 4.93 16.31
N SER A 369 -9.58 6.19 16.62
CA SER A 369 -8.63 7.29 16.92
C SER A 369 -8.13 7.33 18.37
N GLY A 370 -8.41 6.30 19.19
CA GLY A 370 -7.92 6.21 20.57
C GLY A 370 -8.68 7.04 21.60
N LYS A 371 -9.70 7.82 21.22
CA LYS A 371 -10.57 8.55 22.15
C LYS A 371 -11.51 7.60 22.90
N ASN A 372 -11.75 7.90 24.17
CA ASN A 372 -12.63 7.11 25.03
C ASN A 372 -14.09 7.13 24.55
N LYS A 373 -14.70 5.94 24.45
CA LYS A 373 -16.14 5.76 24.20
C LYS A 373 -16.82 5.03 25.36
N TYR A 374 -18.06 5.39 25.64
CA TYR A 374 -18.85 4.82 26.73
C TYR A 374 -20.25 4.45 26.25
N SER A 375 -20.78 3.32 26.74
CA SER A 375 -22.19 3.02 26.58
C SER A 375 -23.04 3.90 27.49
N LYS A 376 -24.35 3.98 27.22
CA LYS A 376 -25.32 4.34 28.26
C LYS A 376 -25.19 3.37 29.45
N PHE A 377 -25.56 3.82 30.65
CA PHE A 377 -25.64 2.93 31.80
C PHE A 377 -26.72 1.86 31.61
N SER A 378 -26.52 0.70 32.24
CA SER A 378 -27.57 -0.30 32.43
C SER A 378 -28.76 0.32 33.14
N ALA A 379 -29.93 -0.34 33.03
CA ALA A 379 -30.99 -0.06 33.99
C ALA A 379 -30.46 -0.23 35.41
N VAL A 380 -30.87 0.66 36.31
CA VAL A 380 -30.55 0.55 37.74
C VAL A 380 -31.22 -0.71 38.27
N LYS A 381 -30.47 -1.52 39.01
CA LYS A 381 -31.02 -2.63 39.80
C LYS A 381 -30.69 -2.42 41.25
N SER A 382 -31.68 -2.61 42.10
CA SER A 382 -31.54 -2.50 43.56
C SER A 382 -31.77 -3.86 44.20
N ARG A 383 -31.04 -4.13 45.27
CA ARG A 383 -31.25 -5.32 46.11
C ARG A 383 -30.92 -4.97 47.56
N LYS A 384 -31.83 -5.32 48.46
CA LYS A 384 -31.54 -5.31 49.91
C LYS A 384 -30.64 -6.50 50.22
N ALA A 385 -29.45 -6.24 50.74
CA ALA A 385 -28.52 -7.29 51.11
C ALA A 385 -29.10 -8.12 52.26
N ALA A 386 -29.01 -9.43 52.17
CA ALA A 386 -29.57 -10.33 53.15
C ALA A 386 -28.59 -11.47 53.49
N VAL A 387 -28.68 -12.00 54.71
CA VAL A 387 -27.98 -13.22 55.08
C VAL A 387 -28.71 -14.40 54.41
N PRO A 388 -28.05 -15.18 53.53
CA PRO A 388 -28.68 -16.36 52.95
C PRO A 388 -29.09 -17.37 54.02
N ALA A 389 -30.23 -18.03 53.84
CA ALA A 389 -30.60 -19.15 54.69
C ALA A 389 -29.63 -20.32 54.47
N PRO A 390 -29.23 -21.06 55.52
CA PRO A 390 -28.53 -22.33 55.34
C PRO A 390 -29.29 -23.27 54.41
N SER A 391 -28.57 -24.12 53.68
CA SER A 391 -29.16 -25.16 52.83
C SER A 391 -28.73 -26.54 53.31
N LYS A 392 -29.35 -27.61 52.77
CA LYS A 392 -29.07 -29.00 53.15
C LYS A 392 -29.15 -29.23 54.66
N VAL A 393 -30.20 -28.71 55.29
CA VAL A 393 -30.44 -28.99 56.72
C VAL A 393 -30.97 -30.42 56.85
N SER A 394 -30.39 -31.20 57.75
CA SER A 394 -30.80 -32.57 58.04
C SER A 394 -30.71 -32.87 59.54
N CYS A 395 -31.47 -33.87 59.97
CA CYS A 395 -31.44 -34.41 61.32
C CYS A 395 -31.29 -35.93 61.24
N LYS A 396 -30.45 -36.51 62.08
CA LYS A 396 -30.30 -37.96 62.21
C LYS A 396 -30.19 -38.35 63.68
N MET A 397 -30.68 -39.54 64.01
CA MET A 397 -30.45 -40.14 65.32
C MET A 397 -28.94 -40.42 65.48
N SER A 398 -28.41 -40.16 66.66
CA SER A 398 -27.02 -40.41 67.04
C SER A 398 -27.01 -40.94 68.47
N ASN A 399 -25.99 -41.72 68.85
CA ASN A 399 -25.92 -42.22 70.22
C ASN A 399 -25.99 -41.04 71.22
N GLY A 400 -27.01 -41.08 72.10
CA GLY A 400 -27.31 -40.06 73.10
C GLY A 400 -27.92 -38.75 72.59
N GLY A 401 -28.55 -38.68 71.41
CA GLY A 401 -29.29 -37.48 70.97
C GLY A 401 -29.59 -37.38 69.46
N ILE A 402 -30.11 -36.23 69.03
CA ILE A 402 -30.37 -35.94 67.61
C ILE A 402 -29.26 -35.03 67.06
N GLU A 403 -28.58 -35.44 66.00
CA GLU A 403 -27.60 -34.60 65.31
C GLU A 403 -28.26 -33.78 64.20
N VAL A 404 -28.22 -32.46 64.32
CA VAL A 404 -28.72 -31.50 63.33
C VAL A 404 -27.54 -30.92 62.55
N SER A 405 -27.53 -31.05 61.22
CA SER A 405 -26.45 -30.57 60.36
C SER A 405 -26.95 -29.66 59.24
N TRP A 406 -26.09 -28.77 58.72
CA TRP A 406 -26.43 -27.83 57.65
C TRP A 406 -25.21 -27.41 56.82
N LYS A 407 -25.44 -26.93 55.59
CA LYS A 407 -24.38 -26.29 54.79
C LYS A 407 -24.06 -24.90 55.34
N LYS A 408 -22.77 -24.63 55.54
CA LYS A 408 -22.28 -23.31 55.99
C LYS A 408 -22.66 -22.19 55.00
N VAL A 409 -23.05 -21.06 55.55
CA VAL A 409 -23.34 -19.82 54.81
C VAL A 409 -22.09 -18.95 54.80
N ALA A 410 -21.56 -18.68 53.61
CA ALA A 410 -20.40 -17.80 53.43
C ALA A 410 -20.68 -16.41 54.01
N GLY A 411 -19.69 -15.88 54.74
CA GLY A 411 -19.78 -14.58 55.39
C GLY A 411 -20.62 -14.53 56.67
N ALA A 412 -21.32 -15.59 57.09
CA ALA A 412 -22.09 -15.59 58.34
C ALA A 412 -21.21 -15.51 59.59
N SER A 413 -21.70 -14.88 60.66
CA SER A 413 -21.06 -14.83 61.98
C SER A 413 -21.39 -16.07 62.82
N GLY A 414 -22.53 -16.71 62.57
CA GLY A 414 -22.93 -17.93 63.27
C GLY A 414 -24.32 -18.40 62.88
N TYR A 415 -24.83 -19.36 63.66
CA TYR A 415 -26.15 -19.96 63.46
C TYR A 415 -26.92 -20.04 64.77
N VAL A 416 -28.25 -19.94 64.69
CA VAL A 416 -29.16 -20.27 65.77
C VAL A 416 -30.00 -21.46 65.32
N ILE A 417 -29.95 -22.53 66.10
CA ILE A 417 -30.73 -23.74 65.90
C ILE A 417 -31.98 -23.60 66.75
N TYR A 418 -33.13 -23.78 66.11
CA TYR A 418 -34.44 -23.73 66.76
C TYR A 418 -35.03 -25.13 66.86
N ARG A 419 -35.70 -25.37 67.98
CA ARG A 419 -36.43 -26.60 68.32
C ARG A 419 -37.82 -26.22 68.80
N ASN A 420 -38.87 -26.73 68.17
CA ASN A 420 -40.26 -26.42 68.55
C ASN A 420 -40.53 -24.91 68.62
N GLY A 421 -39.98 -24.17 67.64
CA GLY A 421 -40.12 -22.71 67.56
C GLY A 421 -39.20 -21.90 68.48
N SER A 422 -38.57 -22.53 69.47
CA SER A 422 -37.70 -21.86 70.46
C SER A 422 -36.22 -22.00 70.13
N ALA A 423 -35.40 -21.00 70.46
CA ALA A 423 -33.96 -21.06 70.23
C ALA A 423 -33.31 -22.08 71.18
N ALA A 424 -32.76 -23.16 70.63
CA ALA A 424 -32.13 -24.23 71.39
C ALA A 424 -30.63 -24.00 71.59
N LYS A 425 -29.93 -23.52 70.56
CA LYS A 425 -28.48 -23.28 70.62
C LYS A 425 -28.05 -22.17 69.65
N THR A 426 -27.08 -21.36 70.07
CA THR A 426 -26.31 -20.48 69.18
C THR A 426 -24.90 -21.04 69.02
N VAL A 427 -24.39 -21.08 67.79
CA VAL A 427 -23.04 -21.57 67.47
C VAL A 427 -22.28 -20.60 66.55
N LYS A 428 -20.94 -20.64 66.61
CA LYS A 428 -20.05 -19.85 65.75
C LYS A 428 -20.12 -20.35 64.29
N SER A 429 -19.71 -19.52 63.33
CA SER A 429 -19.73 -19.84 61.90
C SER A 429 -18.89 -21.07 61.49
N SER A 430 -17.89 -21.43 62.29
CA SER A 430 -17.07 -22.63 62.11
C SER A 430 -17.85 -23.94 62.35
N VAL A 431 -19.02 -23.89 62.98
CA VAL A 431 -19.86 -25.05 63.30
C VAL A 431 -20.90 -25.27 62.21
N SER A 432 -21.08 -26.54 61.81
CA SER A 432 -22.10 -26.97 60.82
C SER A 432 -22.89 -28.20 61.26
N THR A 433 -22.67 -28.67 62.49
CA THR A 433 -23.41 -29.75 63.12
C THR A 433 -23.56 -29.47 64.61
N TRP A 434 -24.68 -29.86 65.20
CA TRP A 434 -24.94 -29.77 66.63
C TRP A 434 -25.76 -30.97 67.09
N LYS A 435 -25.37 -31.58 68.22
CA LYS A 435 -26.10 -32.68 68.85
C LYS A 435 -27.03 -32.14 69.94
N ASP A 436 -28.33 -32.38 69.79
CA ASP A 436 -29.33 -32.17 70.82
C ASP A 436 -29.45 -33.42 71.70
N THR A 437 -28.76 -33.40 72.85
CA THR A 437 -28.84 -34.48 73.84
C THR A 437 -30.13 -34.45 74.65
N LYS A 438 -30.85 -33.31 74.67
CA LYS A 438 -32.14 -33.18 75.37
C LYS A 438 -33.29 -33.81 74.58
N ALA A 439 -33.03 -34.28 73.36
CA ALA A 439 -34.03 -34.94 72.54
C ALA A 439 -34.15 -36.45 72.81
N TYR A 440 -33.25 -37.01 73.63
CA TYR A 440 -33.19 -38.41 74.00
C TYR A 440 -33.51 -38.58 75.48
N ASP A 441 -34.44 -39.47 75.80
CA ASP A 441 -34.72 -39.88 77.17
C ASP A 441 -34.03 -41.23 77.46
N SER A 442 -33.01 -41.19 78.31
CA SER A 442 -32.22 -42.38 78.66
C SER A 442 -32.95 -43.34 79.60
N GLN A 443 -34.05 -42.92 80.25
CA GLN A 443 -34.83 -43.77 81.16
C GLN A 443 -35.84 -44.61 80.39
N THR A 444 -36.50 -44.03 79.38
CA THR A 444 -37.49 -44.71 78.55
C THR A 444 -36.92 -45.27 77.25
N GLY A 445 -35.70 -44.85 76.87
CA GLY A 445 -35.08 -45.21 75.60
C GLY A 445 -35.73 -44.55 74.38
N MET A 446 -36.69 -43.63 74.58
CA MET A 446 -37.48 -43.00 73.52
C MET A 446 -36.87 -41.67 73.06
N TYR A 447 -37.17 -41.31 71.81
CA TYR A 447 -36.88 -40.00 71.24
C TYR A 447 -38.18 -39.21 71.10
N TRP A 448 -38.14 -37.91 71.38
CA TRP A 448 -39.30 -37.06 71.19
C TRP A 448 -39.32 -36.50 69.76
N VAL A 449 -40.51 -36.36 69.18
CA VAL A 449 -40.70 -35.71 67.88
C VAL A 449 -40.45 -34.21 68.04
N TYR A 450 -39.37 -33.74 67.42
CA TYR A 450 -39.04 -32.32 67.35
C TYR A 450 -39.00 -31.84 65.92
N ASN A 451 -39.39 -30.58 65.75
CA ASN A 451 -39.17 -29.87 64.51
C ASN A 451 -37.95 -28.94 64.65
N TYR A 452 -37.02 -29.04 63.69
CA TYR A 452 -35.80 -28.23 63.69
C TYR A 452 -35.76 -27.31 62.48
N TYR A 453 -35.28 -26.09 62.70
CA TYR A 453 -34.85 -25.19 61.62
C TYR A 453 -33.65 -24.37 62.08
N VAL A 454 -32.87 -23.90 61.11
CA VAL A 454 -31.64 -23.14 61.38
C VAL A 454 -31.75 -21.75 60.76
N LYS A 455 -31.34 -20.72 61.50
CA LYS A 455 -31.14 -19.37 60.98
C LYS A 455 -29.67 -19.03 61.03
N ALA A 456 -29.09 -18.60 59.92
CA ALA A 456 -27.79 -17.96 59.93
C ALA A 456 -27.94 -16.52 60.44
N PHE A 457 -26.88 -15.96 61.02
CA PHE A 457 -26.83 -14.54 61.33
C PHE A 457 -25.48 -13.92 60.97
N LYS A 458 -25.49 -12.63 60.68
CA LYS A 458 -24.30 -11.77 60.61
C LYS A 458 -24.37 -10.74 61.73
N THR A 459 -23.29 -10.56 62.47
CA THR A 459 -23.17 -9.47 63.44
C THR A 459 -22.63 -8.24 62.73
N VAL A 460 -23.38 -7.13 62.80
CA VAL A 460 -23.03 -5.81 62.27
C VAL A 460 -23.21 -4.81 63.41
N ASN A 461 -22.15 -4.10 63.80
CA ASN A 461 -22.17 -3.13 64.91
C ASN A 461 -22.82 -3.68 66.19
N GLY A 462 -22.47 -4.91 66.58
CA GLY A 462 -23.03 -5.59 67.75
C GLY A 462 -24.44 -6.19 67.56
N LYS A 463 -25.17 -5.85 66.51
CA LYS A 463 -26.53 -6.37 66.23
C LYS A 463 -26.50 -7.58 65.30
N ARG A 464 -27.28 -8.62 65.60
CA ARG A 464 -27.44 -9.81 64.75
C ARG A 464 -28.55 -9.59 63.72
N ILE A 465 -28.19 -9.68 62.44
CA ILE A 465 -29.12 -9.70 61.31
C ILE A 465 -29.27 -11.14 60.88
N TYR A 466 -30.51 -11.64 60.86
CA TYR A 466 -30.79 -13.05 60.63
C TYR A 466 -31.23 -13.35 59.20
N SER A 467 -30.91 -14.55 58.73
CA SER A 467 -31.51 -15.11 57.53
C SER A 467 -33.00 -15.42 57.75
N LYS A 468 -33.71 -15.68 56.66
CA LYS A 468 -34.96 -16.46 56.72
C LYS A 468 -34.68 -17.83 57.36
N PRO A 469 -35.67 -18.44 58.06
CA PRO A 469 -35.52 -19.80 58.55
C PRO A 469 -35.32 -20.77 57.38
N THR A 470 -34.57 -21.85 57.62
CA THR A 470 -34.57 -22.99 56.70
C THR A 470 -35.95 -23.64 56.63
N LYS A 471 -36.15 -24.53 55.66
CA LYS A 471 -37.28 -25.46 55.74
C LYS A 471 -37.18 -26.23 57.07
N THR A 472 -38.31 -26.39 57.73
CA THR A 472 -38.43 -27.19 58.94
C THR A 472 -38.22 -28.66 58.57
N ILE A 473 -37.39 -29.35 59.34
CA ILE A 473 -37.21 -30.79 59.27
C ILE A 473 -37.82 -31.43 60.51
N ASN A 474 -38.60 -32.48 60.29
CA ASN A 474 -39.21 -33.27 61.34
C ASN A 474 -38.46 -34.59 61.42
N LEU A 475 -38.09 -35.01 62.61
CA LEU A 475 -37.65 -36.37 62.86
C LEU A 475 -38.78 -37.08 63.60
N TYR A 476 -39.43 -38.02 62.92
CA TYR A 476 -40.33 -38.97 63.54
C TYR A 476 -39.47 -40.14 64.03
N SER A 477 -39.48 -40.39 65.34
CA SER A 477 -38.88 -41.57 65.95
C SER A 477 -39.82 -42.75 65.86
#